data_AF-A0A1Y2N5V8-F1
#
_entry.id   AF-A0A1Y2N5V8-F1
#
_cell.length_a   1.000
_cell.length_b   1.000
_cell.length_c   1.000
_cell.angle_alpha   90.00
_cell.angle_beta   90.00
_cell.angle_gamma   90.00
#
_symmetry.space_group_name_H-M   'P 1'
#
loop_
_entity.id
_entity.type
_entity.pdbx_description
1 polymer ?
#
loop_
_entity_poly.entity_id
_entity_poly.type
_entity_poly.pdbx_seq_one_letter_code
_entity_poly.pdbx_strand_id
1 'polypeptide(L)'
;MRAEPDLELVASIVRRAGLDCVVEGTGPQRRLRARRPGGPGAGVAAGWAGDAGWVGPAGARHRVPDPDPRRLAAVVVAQTLHPDPARPLTHAEAGACGLAGALLWRGPGTSVGTDPIADPQEDPWHSPQGTPSPTSSS
;
A
#
# COMPACT_ATOMS: atom_id res chain seq x y z
N MET A 1 16.75 -13.65 16.24
CA MET A 1 15.62 -14.49 15.80
C MET A 1 14.38 -13.62 15.77
N ARG A 2 13.84 -13.28 14.60
CA ARG A 2 12.50 -12.66 14.54
C ARG A 2 11.47 -13.78 14.64
N ALA A 3 10.49 -13.61 15.52
CA ALA A 3 9.42 -14.57 15.71
C ALA A 3 8.67 -14.79 14.39
N GLU A 4 8.38 -16.04 14.07
CA GLU A 4 7.51 -16.37 12.96
C GLU A 4 6.14 -15.72 13.25
N PRO A 5 5.56 -15.02 12.29
CA PRO A 5 4.34 -14.27 12.52
C PRO A 5 3.16 -15.16 12.91
N ASP A 6 2.46 -14.77 13.97
CA ASP A 6 1.39 -15.57 14.56
C ASP A 6 0.07 -15.43 13.79
N LEU A 7 -0.07 -16.27 12.75
CA LEU A 7 -1.31 -16.43 11.98
C LEU A 7 -2.52 -16.85 12.82
N GLU A 8 -2.30 -17.57 13.92
CA GLU A 8 -3.38 -18.00 14.80
C GLU A 8 -3.96 -16.82 15.58
N LEU A 9 -3.09 -15.91 16.04
CA LEU A 9 -3.53 -14.65 16.62
C LEU A 9 -4.34 -13.84 15.60
N VAL A 10 -3.89 -13.72 14.35
CA VAL A 10 -4.66 -13.06 13.28
C VAL A 10 -6.02 -13.71 13.10
N ALA A 11 -6.07 -15.03 12.98
CA ALA A 11 -7.32 -15.78 12.85
C ALA A 11 -8.25 -15.61 14.05
N SER A 12 -7.71 -15.51 15.26
CA SER A 12 -8.51 -15.27 16.47
C SER A 12 -9.17 -13.89 16.46
N ILE A 13 -8.46 -12.85 16.01
CA ILE A 13 -8.98 -11.48 15.90
C ILE A 13 -10.05 -11.41 14.80
N VAL A 14 -9.79 -11.99 13.63
CA VAL A 14 -10.73 -12.02 12.50
C VAL A 14 -12.04 -12.73 12.87
N ARG A 15 -11.96 -13.87 13.58
CA ARG A 15 -13.15 -14.56 14.10
C ARG A 15 -13.92 -13.72 15.12
N ARG A 16 -13.22 -13.03 16.03
CA ARG A 16 -13.84 -12.12 17.00
C ARG A 16 -14.54 -10.93 16.34
N ALA A 17 -14.09 -10.52 15.15
CA ALA A 17 -14.75 -9.51 14.33
C ALA A 17 -15.99 -10.05 13.57
N GLY A 18 -16.37 -11.33 13.77
CA GLY A 18 -17.55 -11.94 13.15
C GLY A 18 -17.33 -12.42 11.72
N LEU A 19 -16.08 -12.63 11.31
CA LEU A 19 -15.73 -13.12 9.97
C LEU A 19 -15.39 -14.61 10.00
N ASP A 20 -15.75 -15.31 8.92
CA ASP A 20 -15.28 -16.67 8.70
C ASP A 20 -13.83 -16.63 8.24
N CYS A 21 -12.94 -17.40 8.87
CA CYS A 21 -11.59 -17.56 8.37
C CYS A 21 -11.02 -18.96 8.58
N VAL A 22 -10.06 -19.31 7.72
CA VAL A 22 -9.27 -20.54 7.80
C VAL A 22 -7.81 -20.23 7.60
N VAL A 23 -6.93 -20.90 8.35
CA VAL A 23 -5.49 -20.89 8.09
C VAL A 23 -5.16 -22.13 7.27
N GLU A 24 -4.56 -21.92 6.10
CA GLU A 24 -4.19 -22.96 5.15
C GLU A 24 -2.66 -23.06 5.02
N GLY A 25 -2.17 -24.24 4.63
CA GLY A 25 -0.75 -24.47 4.33
C GLY A 25 0.10 -24.77 5.56
N THR A 26 1.41 -24.94 5.33
CA THR A 26 2.42 -25.26 6.36
C THR A 26 3.68 -24.42 6.16
N GLY A 27 4.39 -24.15 7.26
CA GLY A 27 5.60 -23.32 7.30
C GLY A 27 5.47 -21.98 6.54
N PRO A 28 6.42 -21.65 5.63
CA PRO A 28 6.45 -20.35 4.96
C PRO A 28 5.32 -20.14 3.95
N GLN A 29 4.56 -21.19 3.62
CA GLN A 29 3.40 -21.11 2.73
C GLN A 29 2.08 -20.93 3.49
N ARG A 30 2.13 -20.81 4.83
CA ARG A 30 0.93 -20.57 5.63
C ARG A 30 0.28 -19.25 5.25
N ARG A 31 -1.04 -19.28 5.10
CA ARG A 31 -1.86 -18.12 4.77
C ARG A 31 -3.21 -18.20 5.46
N LEU A 32 -3.77 -17.05 5.76
CA LEU A 32 -5.15 -16.91 6.21
C LEU A 32 -6.04 -16.60 5.02
N ARG A 33 -7.21 -17.23 4.94
CA ARG A 33 -8.32 -16.81 4.09
C ARG A 33 -9.48 -16.37 4.96
N ALA A 34 -9.99 -15.18 4.74
CA ALA A 34 -11.14 -14.61 5.41
C ALA A 34 -12.26 -14.34 4.40
N ARG A 35 -13.51 -14.45 4.85
CA ARG A 35 -14.70 -14.08 4.06
C ARG A 35 -15.80 -13.58 4.99
N ARG A 36 -16.74 -12.82 4.42
CA ARG A 36 -17.96 -12.44 5.12
C ARG A 36 -18.92 -13.64 5.18
N PRO A 37 -19.50 -13.97 6.34
CA PRO A 37 -20.53 -15.01 6.43
C PRO A 37 -21.71 -14.68 5.51
N GLY A 38 -22.10 -15.62 4.65
CA GLY A 38 -23.23 -15.44 3.72
C GLY A 38 -23.05 -14.38 2.63
N GLY A 39 -21.87 -13.78 2.49
CA GLY A 39 -21.57 -12.78 1.45
C GLY A 39 -21.12 -13.40 0.11
N PRO A 40 -21.09 -12.60 -0.97
CA PRO A 40 -20.55 -13.03 -2.25
C PRO A 40 -19.11 -13.54 -2.10
N GLY A 41 -18.81 -14.68 -2.75
CA GLY A 41 -17.69 -15.58 -2.42
C GLY A 41 -16.25 -15.10 -2.67
N ALA A 42 -16.00 -13.81 -2.85
CA ALA A 42 -14.63 -13.29 -2.95
C ALA A 42 -14.01 -13.18 -1.55
N GLY A 43 -13.20 -14.18 -1.19
CA GLY A 43 -12.42 -14.19 0.05
C GLY A 43 -11.17 -13.33 -0.04
N VAL A 44 -10.78 -12.73 1.08
CA VAL A 44 -9.52 -12.01 1.26
C VAL A 44 -8.48 -13.01 1.73
N ALA A 45 -7.29 -12.98 1.14
CA ALA A 45 -6.17 -13.77 1.61
C ALA A 45 -5.12 -12.86 2.26
N ALA A 46 -4.47 -13.39 3.28
CA ALA A 46 -3.33 -12.75 3.92
C ALA A 46 -2.26 -13.77 4.26
N GLY A 47 -1.03 -13.32 4.34
CA GLY A 47 0.08 -14.17 4.71
C GLY A 47 1.36 -13.38 4.80
N TRP A 48 2.48 -14.08 4.86
CA TRP A 48 3.80 -13.48 4.92
C TRP A 48 4.62 -13.87 3.70
N ALA A 49 5.51 -12.97 3.32
CA ALA A 49 6.51 -13.17 2.30
C ALA A 49 7.79 -12.46 2.73
N GLY A 50 8.77 -13.24 3.20
CA GLY A 50 10.01 -12.70 3.75
C GLY A 50 9.78 -11.87 5.01
N ASP A 51 10.11 -10.58 4.94
CA ASP A 51 10.04 -9.62 6.04
C ASP A 51 8.69 -8.88 6.15
N ALA A 52 7.78 -9.12 5.21
CA ALA A 52 6.54 -8.36 5.09
C ALA A 52 5.31 -9.25 5.06
N GLY A 53 4.22 -8.68 5.53
CA GLY A 53 2.89 -9.25 5.36
C GLY A 53 2.33 -8.85 4.01
N TRP A 54 1.33 -9.58 3.57
CA TRP A 54 0.51 -9.18 2.44
C TRP A 54 -0.96 -9.45 2.76
N VAL A 55 -1.83 -8.59 2.25
CA VAL A 55 -3.29 -8.75 2.35
C VAL A 55 -3.92 -8.37 1.04
N GLY A 56 -4.88 -9.14 0.55
CA GLY A 56 -5.72 -8.69 -0.53
C GLY A 56 -6.57 -9.78 -1.18
N PRO A 57 -7.42 -9.39 -2.12
CA PRO A 57 -8.18 -10.32 -2.93
C PRO A 57 -7.29 -11.14 -3.87
N ALA A 58 -7.89 -12.14 -4.53
CA ALA A 58 -7.19 -12.89 -5.57
C ALA A 58 -6.70 -11.93 -6.68
N GLY A 59 -5.39 -11.91 -6.94
CA GLY A 59 -4.78 -11.12 -8.01
C GLY A 59 -4.28 -9.72 -7.63
N ALA A 60 -4.65 -9.18 -6.47
CA ALA A 60 -4.16 -7.87 -6.02
C ALA A 60 -3.85 -7.89 -4.51
N ARG A 61 -2.65 -7.43 -4.12
CA ARG A 61 -2.15 -7.54 -2.75
C ARG A 61 -1.52 -6.23 -2.30
N HIS A 62 -1.93 -5.77 -1.14
CA HIS A 62 -1.23 -4.76 -0.36
C HIS A 62 -0.07 -5.40 0.38
N ARG A 63 1.08 -4.71 0.43
CA ARG A 63 2.19 -5.08 1.30
C ARG A 63 2.00 -4.39 2.65
N VAL A 64 2.12 -5.16 3.72
CA VAL A 64 2.07 -4.68 5.11
C VAL A 64 3.51 -4.71 5.64
N PRO A 65 4.19 -3.55 5.74
CA PRO A 65 5.54 -3.49 6.26
C PRO A 65 5.51 -3.77 7.77
N ASP A 66 6.53 -4.48 8.26
CA ASP A 66 6.68 -4.87 9.67
C ASP A 66 5.34 -5.36 10.29
N PRO A 67 4.81 -6.47 9.77
CA PRO A 67 3.45 -6.92 10.07
C PRO A 67 3.35 -7.45 11.50
N ASP A 68 3.08 -6.56 12.45
CA ASP A 68 2.48 -6.96 13.72
C ASP A 68 1.16 -7.73 13.43
N PRO A 69 0.91 -8.89 14.09
CA PRO A 69 -0.29 -9.68 13.85
C PRO A 69 -1.60 -8.89 14.00
N ARG A 70 -1.67 -7.93 14.93
CA ARG A 70 -2.90 -7.13 15.15
C ARG A 70 -3.11 -6.16 14.00
N ARG A 71 -2.03 -5.51 13.53
CA ARG A 71 -2.06 -4.65 12.35
C ARG A 71 -2.49 -5.42 11.10
N LEU A 72 -1.95 -6.62 10.89
CA LEU A 72 -2.37 -7.46 9.76
C LEU A 72 -3.85 -7.84 9.86
N ALA A 73 -4.31 -8.24 11.05
CA ALA A 73 -5.71 -8.58 11.28
C ALA A 73 -6.65 -7.41 10.98
N ALA A 74 -6.29 -6.19 11.38
CA ALA A 74 -7.11 -5.00 11.11
C ALA A 74 -7.27 -4.75 9.59
N VAL A 75 -6.19 -4.91 8.81
CA VAL A 75 -6.25 -4.79 7.35
C VAL A 75 -7.10 -5.89 6.73
N VAL A 76 -6.98 -7.14 7.20
CA VAL A 76 -7.83 -8.26 6.75
C VAL A 76 -9.30 -7.97 7.02
N VAL A 77 -9.64 -7.51 8.23
CA VAL A 77 -11.02 -7.18 8.61
C VAL A 77 -11.56 -6.06 7.73
N ALA A 78 -10.81 -4.97 7.57
CA ALA A 78 -11.23 -3.84 6.74
C ALA A 78 -11.46 -4.25 5.27
N GLN A 79 -10.55 -5.02 4.68
CA GLN A 79 -10.67 -5.51 3.30
C GLN A 79 -11.85 -6.50 3.14
N THR A 80 -12.11 -7.34 4.15
CA THR A 80 -13.19 -8.35 4.08
C THR A 80 -14.57 -7.72 4.26
N LEU A 81 -14.68 -6.67 5.07
CA LEU A 81 -15.92 -5.94 5.28
C LEU A 81 -16.19 -4.89 4.20
N HIS A 82 -15.19 -4.59 3.36
CA HIS A 82 -15.34 -3.68 2.24
C HIS A 82 -16.49 -4.13 1.32
N PRO A 83 -17.36 -3.22 0.84
CA PRO A 83 -18.53 -3.59 0.01
C PRO A 83 -18.18 -4.37 -1.26
N ASP A 84 -17.00 -4.10 -1.82
CA ASP A 84 -16.40 -4.85 -2.91
C ASP A 84 -15.08 -5.49 -2.44
N PRO A 85 -15.11 -6.69 -1.84
CA PRO A 85 -13.92 -7.31 -1.28
C PRO A 85 -12.88 -7.71 -2.35
N ALA A 86 -13.28 -7.77 -3.64
CA ALA A 86 -12.39 -8.04 -4.77
C ALA A 86 -11.53 -6.83 -5.17
N ARG A 87 -11.90 -5.63 -4.73
CA ARG A 87 -11.12 -4.40 -4.93
C ARG A 87 -10.25 -4.09 -3.72
N PRO A 88 -8.92 -3.94 -3.88
CA PRO A 88 -8.06 -3.52 -2.78
C PRO A 88 -8.47 -2.17 -2.18
N LEU A 89 -8.34 -2.03 -0.85
CA LEU A 89 -8.54 -0.76 -0.16
C LEU A 89 -7.70 0.37 -0.77
N THR A 90 -8.29 1.54 -0.92
CA THR A 90 -7.56 2.77 -1.30
C THR A 90 -6.90 3.42 -0.09
N HIS A 91 -6.00 4.37 -0.34
CA HIS A 91 -5.34 5.13 0.73
C HIS A 91 -6.35 5.88 1.60
N ALA A 92 -7.37 6.48 0.98
CA ALA A 92 -8.43 7.19 1.70
C ALA A 92 -9.26 6.24 2.58
N GLU A 93 -9.63 5.07 2.08
CA GLU A 93 -10.40 4.07 2.85
C GLU A 93 -9.59 3.50 4.00
N ALA A 94 -8.33 3.14 3.75
CA ALA A 94 -7.43 2.73 4.81
C ALA A 94 -7.23 3.86 5.83
N GLY A 95 -7.13 5.11 5.38
CA GLY A 95 -7.04 6.29 6.24
C GLY A 95 -8.26 6.48 7.13
N ALA A 96 -9.46 6.34 6.58
CA ALA A 96 -10.72 6.41 7.33
C ALA A 96 -10.81 5.32 8.43
N CYS A 97 -10.16 4.18 8.22
CA CYS A 97 -10.04 3.10 9.21
C CYS A 97 -8.84 3.25 10.17
N GLY A 98 -8.03 4.31 10.05
CA GLY A 98 -6.80 4.48 10.85
C GLY A 98 -5.64 3.54 10.44
N LEU A 99 -5.69 2.99 9.23
CA LEU A 99 -4.76 1.99 8.68
C LEU A 99 -3.86 2.53 7.56
N ALA A 100 -3.89 3.83 7.24
CA ALA A 100 -3.08 4.40 6.17
C ALA A 100 -1.57 4.10 6.31
N GLY A 101 -1.05 4.12 7.54
CA GLY A 101 0.34 3.78 7.85
C GLY A 101 0.64 2.27 7.96
N ALA A 102 -0.38 1.41 7.81
CA ALA A 102 -0.25 -0.04 7.84
C ALA A 102 0.00 -0.66 6.46
N LEU A 103 -0.18 0.10 5.38
CA LEU A 103 -0.01 -0.38 4.02
C LEU A 103 1.12 0.38 3.33
N LEU A 104 1.93 -0.35 2.57
CA LEU A 104 2.81 0.26 1.58
C LEU A 104 2.02 0.53 0.32
N TRP A 105 1.83 1.80 0.03
CA TRP A 105 1.20 2.28 -1.19
C TRP A 105 2.27 2.28 -2.30
N ARG A 106 2.10 1.43 -3.31
CA ARG A 106 2.79 1.68 -4.57
C ARG A 106 2.13 2.93 -5.15
N GLY A 107 2.85 4.05 -5.16
CA GLY A 107 2.41 5.22 -5.92
C GLY A 107 2.15 4.84 -7.38
N PRO A 108 1.38 5.64 -8.14
CA PRO A 108 1.44 5.54 -9.60
C PRO A 108 2.92 5.63 -9.96
N GLY A 109 3.43 4.67 -10.72
CA GLY A 109 4.85 4.56 -10.98
C GLY A 109 5.38 5.86 -11.58
N THR A 110 6.03 6.69 -10.77
CA THR A 110 7.13 7.47 -11.29
C THR A 110 8.28 6.47 -11.40
N SER A 111 8.34 5.82 -12.56
CA SER A 111 9.66 5.57 -13.12
C SER A 111 10.34 6.94 -13.15
N VAL A 112 11.18 7.19 -12.14
CA VAL A 112 12.17 8.26 -12.21
C VAL A 112 13.12 7.79 -13.30
N GLY A 113 12.73 8.07 -14.54
CA GLY A 113 13.71 8.33 -15.57
C GLY A 113 14.53 9.47 -15.00
N THR A 114 15.81 9.21 -14.77
CA THR A 114 16.81 10.25 -14.70
C THR A 114 16.86 10.88 -16.09
N ASP A 115 15.83 11.64 -16.46
CA ASP A 115 16.00 12.64 -17.49
C ASP A 115 16.93 13.68 -16.86
N PRO A 116 18.12 13.92 -17.44
CA PRO A 116 18.94 15.03 -16.99
C PRO A 116 18.06 16.27 -17.03
N ILE A 117 18.11 17.07 -15.96
CA ILE A 117 17.52 18.41 -15.95
C ILE A 117 17.99 19.08 -17.23
N ALA A 118 17.08 19.20 -18.20
CA ALA A 118 17.32 20.06 -19.35
C ALA A 118 17.42 21.46 -18.76
N ASP A 119 18.60 22.04 -18.94
CA ASP A 119 18.90 23.45 -18.75
C ASP A 119 17.67 24.28 -19.15
N PRO A 120 17.12 25.16 -18.30
CA PRO A 120 15.96 25.95 -18.68
C PRO A 120 16.33 26.79 -19.90
N GLN A 121 15.86 26.32 -21.06
CA GLN A 121 15.99 26.99 -22.34
C GLN A 121 15.44 28.41 -22.17
N GLU A 122 16.29 29.40 -22.43
CA GLU A 122 15.96 30.81 -22.33
C GLU A 122 14.68 31.13 -23.11
N ASP A 123 13.83 31.93 -22.47
CA ASP A 123 12.52 32.36 -22.95
C ASP A 123 12.67 33.21 -24.24
N PRO A 124 12.11 32.81 -25.38
CA PRO A 124 12.34 33.47 -26.67
C PRO A 124 11.53 34.77 -26.88
N TRP A 125 10.87 35.32 -25.85
CA TRP A 125 10.00 36.50 -26.01
C TRP A 125 10.57 37.86 -25.60
N HIS A 126 11.87 37.95 -25.31
CA HIS A 126 12.52 39.25 -25.18
C HIS A 126 13.70 39.41 -26.15
N SER A 127 13.49 40.28 -27.14
CA SER A 127 14.51 40.74 -28.06
C SER A 127 14.31 42.25 -28.29
N PRO A 128 15.38 42.97 -28.67
CA PRO A 128 16.07 43.88 -27.77
C PRO A 128 15.90 45.34 -28.22
N GLN A 129 16.01 46.30 -27.30
CA GLN A 129 16.26 47.70 -27.69
C GLN A 129 17.23 48.40 -26.73
N GLY A 130 18.38 48.79 -27.30
CA GLY A 130 19.03 50.06 -26.97
C GLY A 130 20.21 50.01 -26.00
N THR A 131 21.43 49.79 -26.51
CA THR A 131 22.61 50.48 -25.97
C THR A 131 22.53 51.97 -26.32
N PRO A 132 23.01 52.87 -25.44
CA PRO A 132 24.39 53.31 -25.63
C PRO A 132 25.21 53.46 -24.33
N SER A 133 26.43 52.95 -24.41
CA SER A 133 27.75 53.56 -24.11
C SER A 133 28.08 54.26 -22.76
N PRO A 134 29.38 54.31 -22.40
CA PRO A 134 29.86 54.30 -21.01
C PRO A 134 30.28 55.68 -20.48
N THR A 135 30.28 55.83 -19.16
CA THR A 135 31.06 56.85 -18.45
C THR A 135 31.63 56.31 -17.14
N SER A 136 32.94 56.51 -16.99
CA SER A 136 33.78 56.22 -15.84
C SER A 136 33.42 56.97 -14.56
N SER A 137 33.82 56.43 -13.41
CA SER A 137 34.57 57.05 -12.28
C SER A 137 34.36 56.14 -11.05
N SER A 138 35.35 55.75 -10.24
CA SER A 138 36.61 56.38 -9.85
C SER A 138 37.71 55.34 -9.58
#